data_AF-A0A7V6B5N9-F1
#
_entry.id   AF-A0A7V6B5N9-F1
#
_cell.length_a   1.000
_cell.length_b   1.000
_cell.length_c   1.000
_cell.angle_alpha   90.00
_cell.angle_beta   90.00
_cell.angle_gamma   90.00
#
_symmetry.space_group_name_H-M   'P 1'
#
loop_
_entity.id
_entity.type
_entity.pdbx_description
1 polymer ?
#
loop_
_entity_poly.entity_id
_entity_poly.type
_entity_poly.pdbx_seq_one_letter_code
_entity_poly.pdbx_strand_id
1 'polypeptide(L)'
;MAIRCPVCGQEYDVTLFEFGNTVRCLCGSVVRLEHMQMPALDEEQKISAIKRLADRIAYLIVYTEIPESQIEVEKQNLKEKVAQFFPDKAYLYDLIYAPRFERLKEQFRGGMPSS
;
A
#
# COMPACT_ATOMS: atom_id res chain seq x y z
N MET A 1 6.62 -18.72 13.08
CA MET A 1 7.42 -17.47 13.13
C MET A 1 7.09 -16.71 11.86
N ALA A 2 6.69 -15.45 11.94
CA ALA A 2 6.30 -14.68 10.77
C ALA A 2 7.13 -13.39 10.69
N ILE A 3 7.60 -13.07 9.50
CA ILE A 3 8.34 -11.84 9.22
C ILE A 3 7.34 -10.84 8.67
N ARG A 4 7.24 -9.70 9.35
CA ARG A 4 6.40 -8.59 8.91
C ARG A 4 7.18 -7.70 7.97
N CYS A 5 6.57 -7.37 6.84
CA CYS A 5 7.12 -6.35 5.97
C CYS A 5 7.13 -4.99 6.70
N PRO A 6 8.26 -4.28 6.80
CA PRO A 6 8.33 -2.98 7.47
C PRO A 6 7.57 -1.88 6.72
N VAL A 7 7.21 -2.13 5.45
CA VAL A 7 6.55 -1.15 4.59
C VAL A 7 5.04 -1.35 4.55
N CYS A 8 4.53 -2.58 4.64
CA CYS A 8 3.09 -2.81 4.59
C CYS A 8 2.49 -3.58 5.77
N GLY A 9 3.32 -4.06 6.69
CA GLY A 9 2.88 -4.88 7.83
C GLY A 9 2.45 -6.29 7.45
N GLN A 10 2.49 -6.65 6.15
CA GLN A 10 2.07 -7.96 5.68
C GLN A 10 2.97 -9.05 6.24
N GLU A 11 2.34 -10.10 6.76
CA GLU A 11 2.99 -11.22 7.41
C GLU A 11 3.40 -12.26 6.36
N TYR A 12 4.69 -12.59 6.35
CA TYR A 12 5.25 -13.63 5.52
C TYR A 12 5.73 -14.77 6.42
N ASP A 13 5.33 -15.99 6.11
CA ASP A 13 5.83 -17.15 6.82
C ASP A 13 7.34 -17.33 6.54
N VAL A 14 8.11 -17.68 7.57
CA VAL A 14 9.57 -17.89 7.43
C VAL A 14 9.92 -19.00 6.43
N THR A 15 8.99 -19.92 6.17
CA THR A 15 9.15 -20.96 5.14
C THR A 15 9.19 -20.41 3.71
N LEU A 16 8.74 -19.18 3.46
CA LEU A 16 8.84 -18.56 2.13
C LEU A 16 10.26 -18.10 1.77
N PHE A 17 11.21 -18.19 2.70
CA PHE A 17 12.59 -17.73 2.54
C PHE A 17 13.56 -18.90 2.32
N GLU A 18 13.30 -19.75 1.33
CA GLU A 18 14.21 -20.85 1.00
C GLU A 18 15.25 -20.41 -0.05
N PHE A 19 16.53 -20.68 0.22
CA PHE A 19 17.69 -20.48 -0.68
C PHE A 19 18.10 -19.04 -1.09
N GLY A 20 17.61 -18.00 -0.41
CA GLY A 20 18.03 -16.64 -0.74
C GLY A 20 17.69 -15.51 0.23
N ASN A 21 17.17 -15.79 1.43
CA ASN A 21 16.90 -14.82 2.51
C ASN A 21 16.10 -13.56 2.13
N THR A 22 15.47 -13.47 0.95
CA THR A 22 14.72 -12.28 0.53
C THR A 22 13.40 -12.65 -0.13
N VAL A 23 12.29 -12.08 0.33
CA VAL A 23 10.98 -12.19 -0.31
C VAL A 23 10.57 -10.83 -0.87
N ARG A 24 10.10 -10.81 -2.11
CA ARG A 24 9.50 -9.62 -2.68
C ARG A 24 8.07 -9.52 -2.17
N CYS A 25 7.84 -8.54 -1.32
CA CYS A 25 6.51 -8.24 -0.82
C CYS A 25 5.56 -7.88 -1.97
N LEU A 26 4.26 -8.08 -1.81
CA LEU A 26 3.23 -7.60 -2.74
C LEU A 26 3.20 -6.05 -2.79
N CYS A 27 3.67 -5.41 -1.73
CA CYS A 27 3.99 -3.98 -1.68
C CYS A 27 5.27 -3.61 -2.46
N GLY A 28 5.95 -4.58 -3.06
CA GLY A 28 7.18 -4.46 -3.84
C GLY A 28 8.45 -4.18 -3.03
N SER A 29 8.36 -4.06 -1.71
CA SER A 29 9.52 -3.98 -0.83
C SER A 29 10.21 -5.34 -0.74
N VAL A 30 11.54 -5.34 -0.74
CA VAL A 30 12.31 -6.57 -0.55
C VAL A 30 12.46 -6.76 0.96
N VAL A 31 11.75 -7.74 1.49
CA VAL A 31 11.87 -8.14 2.89
C VAL A 31 13.04 -9.10 2.96
N ARG A 32 14.08 -8.77 3.72
CA ARG A 32 15.27 -9.63 3.91
C ARG A 32 15.25 -10.22 5.32
N LEU A 33 15.66 -11.48 5.44
CA LEU A 33 15.73 -12.24 6.69
C LEU A 33 17.02 -11.95 7.48
N GLU A 34 17.98 -11.23 6.88
CA GLU A 34 19.29 -10.91 7.49
C GLU A 34 19.22 -9.79 8.54
N HIS A 35 19.94 -10.01 9.64
CA HIS A 35 20.13 -9.12 10.78
C HIS A 35 20.70 -7.74 10.36
N MET A 36 20.02 -6.68 10.81
CA MET A 36 20.45 -5.28 10.97
C MET A 36 21.68 -4.77 10.20
N GLN A 37 21.39 -4.02 9.13
CA GLN A 37 21.83 -2.64 9.00
C GLN A 37 20.78 -1.90 8.19
N MET A 38 20.10 -0.93 8.80
CA MET A 38 19.16 -0.05 8.10
C MET A 38 19.99 0.95 7.28
N PRO A 39 20.06 0.87 5.95
CA PRO A 39 20.27 2.09 5.18
C PRO A 39 19.03 2.95 5.41
N ALA A 40 19.24 4.23 5.75
CA ALA A 40 18.17 5.21 5.79
C ALA A 40 17.39 5.10 4.47
N LEU A 41 16.11 4.72 4.52
CA LEU A 41 15.27 4.58 3.34
C LEU A 41 15.34 5.90 2.54
N ASP A 42 15.99 5.87 1.37
CA ASP A 42 16.02 7.00 0.45
C ASP A 42 14.60 7.51 0.16
N GLU A 43 14.44 8.82 -0.03
CA GLU A 43 13.13 9.42 -0.33
C GLU A 43 12.42 8.72 -1.50
N GLU A 44 13.18 8.23 -2.48
CA GLU A 44 12.68 7.43 -3.60
C GLU A 44 11.97 6.15 -3.16
N GLN A 45 12.49 5.44 -2.16
CA GLN A 45 11.86 4.22 -1.64
C GLN A 45 10.56 4.53 -0.91
N LYS A 46 10.53 5.63 -0.15
CA LYS A 46 9.30 6.10 0.53
C LYS A 46 8.23 6.51 -0.48
N ILE A 47 8.61 7.24 -1.52
CA ILE A 47 7.70 7.65 -2.61
C ILE A 47 7.18 6.42 -3.37
N SER A 48 8.07 5.47 -3.68
CA SER A 48 7.72 4.21 -4.34
C SER A 48 6.72 3.38 -3.54
N ALA A 49 6.90 3.29 -2.21
CA ALA A 49 5.99 2.60 -1.32
C ALA A 49 4.58 3.21 -1.33
N ILE A 50 4.48 4.55 -1.28
CA ILE A 50 3.20 5.27 -1.34
C ILE A 50 2.52 5.04 -2.69
N LYS A 51 3.26 5.19 -3.80
CA LYS A 51 2.71 4.96 -5.15
C LYS A 51 2.13 3.56 -5.31
N ARG A 52 2.81 2.52 -4.80
CA ARG A 52 2.33 1.13 -4.91
C ARG A 52 1.07 0.87 -4.10
N LEU A 53 0.96 1.44 -2.91
CA LEU A 53 -0.27 1.34 -2.12
C LEU A 53 -1.43 2.04 -2.81
N ALA A 54 -1.18 3.20 -3.41
CA ALA A 54 -2.20 3.88 -4.19
C ALA A 54 -2.64 3.07 -5.41
N ASP A 55 -1.70 2.42 -6.09
CA ASP A 55 -2.00 1.53 -7.21
C ASP A 55 -2.79 0.29 -6.78
N ARG A 56 -2.45 -0.28 -5.61
CA ARG A 56 -3.23 -1.36 -4.98
C ARG A 56 -4.66 -0.93 -4.68
N ILE A 57 -4.88 0.25 -4.10
CA ILE A 57 -6.23 0.77 -3.86
C ILE A 57 -6.99 0.94 -5.17
N ALA A 58 -6.35 1.48 -6.21
CA ALA A 58 -6.96 1.60 -7.53
C ALA A 58 -7.35 0.22 -8.10
N TYR A 59 -6.45 -0.77 -8.01
CA TYR A 59 -6.73 -2.14 -8.42
C TYR A 59 -7.89 -2.75 -7.64
N LEU A 60 -7.94 -2.56 -6.31
CA LEU A 60 -9.03 -3.02 -5.47
C LEU A 60 -10.37 -2.37 -5.85
N ILE A 61 -10.38 -1.09 -6.20
CA ILE A 61 -11.61 -0.39 -6.64
C ILE A 61 -12.08 -0.93 -8.00
N VAL A 62 -11.16 -1.13 -8.95
CA VAL A 62 -11.45 -1.42 -10.36
C VAL A 62 -11.73 -2.90 -10.61
N TYR A 63 -10.91 -3.79 -10.05
CA TYR A 63 -10.90 -5.21 -10.40
C TYR A 63 -11.54 -6.09 -9.32
N THR A 64 -11.79 -5.57 -8.12
CA THR A 64 -12.33 -6.38 -7.02
C THR A 64 -13.66 -5.83 -6.51
N GLU A 65 -14.59 -6.74 -6.20
CA GLU A 65 -15.91 -6.43 -5.64
C GLU A 65 -15.87 -6.34 -4.11
N ILE A 66 -14.74 -5.95 -3.52
CA ILE A 66 -14.62 -5.85 -2.06
C ILE A 66 -15.60 -4.83 -1.47
N PRO A 67 -16.09 -4.96 -0.24
CA PRO A 67 -16.97 -3.96 0.36
C PRO A 67 -16.26 -2.61 0.54
N GLU A 68 -17.03 -1.52 0.56
CA GLU A 68 -16.48 -0.15 0.71
C GLU A 68 -15.68 0.02 2.00
N SER A 69 -16.06 -0.67 3.08
CA SER A 69 -15.32 -0.68 4.35
C SER A 69 -13.86 -1.12 4.18
N GLN A 70 -13.59 -2.10 3.30
CA GLN A 70 -12.23 -2.57 3.03
C GLN A 70 -11.42 -1.52 2.26
N ILE A 71 -12.06 -0.77 1.35
CA ILE A 71 -11.43 0.34 0.63
C ILE A 71 -11.08 1.48 1.59
N GLU A 72 -11.97 1.77 2.54
CA GLU A 72 -11.76 2.79 3.57
C GLU A 72 -10.58 2.43 4.48
N VAL A 73 -10.47 1.17 4.89
CA VAL A 73 -9.32 0.66 5.67
C VAL A 73 -8.01 0.83 4.89
N GLU A 74 -7.98 0.48 3.60
CA GLU A 74 -6.76 0.64 2.78
C GLU A 74 -6.41 2.12 2.56
N LYS A 75 -7.41 2.99 2.37
CA LYS A 75 -7.22 4.46 2.33
C LYS A 75 -6.60 4.99 3.63
N GLN A 76 -7.09 4.52 4.78
CA GLN A 76 -6.58 4.91 6.09
C GLN A 76 -5.11 4.44 6.27
N ASN A 77 -4.80 3.21 5.85
CA ASN A 77 -3.45 2.65 5.88
C ASN A 77 -2.47 3.45 5.01
N LEU A 78 -2.92 3.90 3.83
CA LEU A 78 -2.13 4.78 2.97
C LEU A 78 -1.87 6.14 3.63
N LYS A 79 -2.90 6.76 4.22
CA LYS A 79 -2.77 8.05 4.93
C LYS A 79 -1.79 7.96 6.10
N GLU A 80 -1.88 6.90 6.91
CA GLU A 80 -0.99 6.66 8.04
C GLU A 80 0.47 6.51 7.60
N LYS A 81 0.73 5.77 6.52
CA LYS A 81 2.08 5.64 5.97
C LYS A 81 2.62 6.92 5.37
N VAL A 82 1.78 7.71 4.68
CA VAL A 82 2.21 9.01 4.19
C VAL A 82 2.61 9.91 5.37
N ALA A 83 1.82 9.92 6.44
CA ALA A 83 2.15 10.68 7.65
C ALA A 83 3.42 10.17 8.34
N GLN A 84 3.67 8.85 8.33
CA GLN A 84 4.88 8.25 8.89
C GLN A 84 6.14 8.58 8.06
N PHE A 85 6.04 8.55 6.73
CA PHE A 85 7.19 8.80 5.85
C PHE A 85 7.46 10.28 5.59
N PHE A 86 6.40 11.08 5.44
CA PHE A 86 6.42 12.49 5.12
C PHE A 86 5.33 13.24 5.90
N PRO A 87 5.51 13.46 7.22
CA PRO A 87 4.52 14.16 8.05
C PRO A 87 4.18 15.55 7.51
N ASP A 88 5.17 16.24 6.95
CA ASP A 88 5.03 17.57 6.37
C ASP A 88 4.19 17.57 5.08
N LYS A 89 4.19 16.47 4.32
CA LYS A 89 3.52 16.34 3.01
C LYS A 89 2.23 15.52 3.07
N ALA A 90 1.73 15.21 4.28
CA ALA A 90 0.52 14.41 4.46
C ALA A 90 -0.71 15.02 3.74
N TYR A 91 -0.76 16.34 3.60
CA TYR A 91 -1.82 17.05 2.89
C TYR A 91 -1.84 16.77 1.36
N LEU A 92 -0.69 16.42 0.75
CA LEU A 92 -0.63 16.05 -0.67
C LEU A 92 -1.38 14.74 -0.94
N TYR A 93 -1.57 13.91 0.09
CA TYR A 93 -2.40 12.72 -0.04
C TYR A 93 -3.83 13.08 -0.42
N ASP A 94 -4.41 14.03 0.30
CA ASP A 94 -5.80 14.47 0.14
C ASP A 94 -5.99 15.18 -1.21
N LEU A 95 -5.04 16.05 -1.59
CA LEU A 95 -5.11 16.80 -2.86
C LEU A 95 -4.95 15.93 -4.11
N ILE A 96 -4.17 14.86 -4.07
CA ILE A 96 -3.83 14.08 -5.27
C ILE A 96 -4.57 12.74 -5.32
N TYR A 97 -4.63 12.02 -4.19
CA TYR A 97 -5.16 10.66 -4.18
C TYR A 97 -6.65 10.58 -3.87
N ALA A 98 -7.17 11.42 -2.97
CA ALA A 98 -8.60 11.43 -2.65
C ALA A 98 -9.50 11.64 -3.89
N PRO A 99 -9.31 12.71 -4.71
CA PRO A 99 -10.14 12.92 -5.90
C PRO A 99 -9.96 11.82 -6.95
N ARG A 100 -8.78 11.21 -7.03
CA ARG A 100 -8.51 10.10 -7.96
C ARG A 100 -9.29 8.84 -7.56
N PHE A 101 -9.33 8.52 -6.27
CA PHE A 101 -10.06 7.36 -5.77
C PHE A 101 -11.57 7.57 -5.79
N GLU A 102 -12.05 8.78 -5.48
CA GLU A 102 -13.47 9.12 -5.64
C GLU A 102 -13.92 8.93 -7.08
N ARG A 103 -13.16 9.47 -8.04
CA ARG A 103 -13.46 9.29 -9.47
C ARG A 103 -13.45 7.83 -9.88
N LEU A 104 -12.49 7.03 -9.41
CA LEU A 104 -12.46 5.58 -9.68
C LEU A 104 -13.66 4.87 -9.06
N LYS A 105 -14.08 5.22 -7.83
CA LYS A 105 -15.29 4.68 -7.22
C LYS A 105 -16.52 5.03 -8.04
N GLU A 106 -16.70 6.28 -8.45
CA GLU A 106 -17.84 6.69 -9.27
C GLU A 106 -17.88 5.95 -10.61
N GLN A 107 -16.75 5.83 -11.31
CA GLN A 107 -16.72 5.19 -12.63
C GLN A 107 -16.95 3.67 -12.59
N PHE A 108 -16.47 2.96 -11.57
CA PHE A 108 -16.52 1.50 -11.52
C PHE A 108 -17.58 0.96 -10.55
N ARG A 109 -17.99 1.73 -9.55
CA ARG A 109 -18.99 1.34 -8.54
C ARG A 109 -20.21 2.25 -8.46
N GLY A 110 -20.11 3.49 -8.96
CA GLY A 110 -21.25 4.41 -9.11
C GLY A 110 -22.11 4.10 -10.34
N GLY A 111 -21.72 3.13 -11.17
CA GLY A 111 -22.45 2.67 -12.35
C GLY A 111 -23.51 1.61 -12.06
N MET A 112 -24.46 1.86 -11.15
CA MET A 112 -25.81 1.34 -11.34
C MET A 112 -26.73 2.51 -11.67
N PRO A 113 -27.00 2.80 -12.97
CA PRO A 113 -28.34 3.24 -13.31
C PRO A 113 -29.27 2.06 -13.02
N SER A 114 -30.08 2.18 -11.98
CA SER A 114 -31.29 1.39 -11.84
C SER A 114 -32.21 1.74 -13.02
N SER A 115 -32.23 0.94 -14.09
CA SER A 115 -33.32 0.80 -15.07
C SER A 115 -33.04 -0.36 -16.02
#